data_AF-A0A3T0HXX6-F1
#
_entry.id   AF-A0A3T0HXX6-F1
#
_cell.length_a   1.000
_cell.length_b   1.000
_cell.length_c   1.000
_cell.angle_alpha   90.00
_cell.angle_beta   90.00
_cell.angle_gamma   90.00
#
_symmetry.space_group_name_H-M   'P 1'
#
loop_
_entity.id
_entity.type
_entity.pdbx_description
1 polymer ?
#
loop_
_entity_poly.entity_id
_entity_poly.type
_entity_poly.pdbx_seq_one_letter_code
_entity_poly.pdbx_strand_id
1 'polypeptide(L)'
;MEKSLHDFTIFEDYRNRQVVLNYYQEDDFLWKRDGFHFETIHVKGKILLFLKKDGRTVELPLTEFTAAAINSDFQNYYIFKNGKCRLEIYFPHG
;
A
#
# COMPACT_ATOMS: atom_id res chain seq x y z
N MET A 1 -4.76 -10.56 13.93
CA MET A 1 -6.15 -10.65 13.39
C MET A 1 -6.36 -9.60 12.29
N GLU A 2 -6.68 -10.02 11.07
CA GLU A 2 -6.96 -9.07 9.97
C GLU A 2 -8.29 -8.34 10.20
N LYS A 3 -8.30 -7.01 10.06
CA LYS A 3 -9.52 -6.19 10.05
C LYS A 3 -9.76 -5.67 8.64
N SER A 4 -10.99 -5.79 8.13
CA SER A 4 -11.31 -5.30 6.79
C SER A 4 -11.13 -3.78 6.70
N LEU A 5 -10.52 -3.33 5.60
CA LEU A 5 -10.29 -1.93 5.30
C LEU A 5 -11.21 -1.49 4.18
N HIS A 6 -12.06 -0.49 4.45
CA HIS A 6 -12.99 0.07 3.47
C HIS A 6 -12.71 1.53 3.12
N ASP A 7 -12.03 2.25 4.02
CA ASP A 7 -11.67 3.65 3.83
C ASP A 7 -10.16 3.76 3.57
N PHE A 8 -9.80 4.23 2.38
CA PHE A 8 -8.40 4.40 2.00
C PHE A 8 -7.85 5.77 2.39
N THR A 9 -8.68 6.71 2.85
CA THR A 9 -8.19 8.04 3.30
C THR A 9 -7.22 7.95 4.48
N ILE A 10 -7.21 6.84 5.22
CA ILE A 10 -6.21 6.55 6.26
C ILE A 10 -4.76 6.63 5.76
N PHE A 11 -4.52 6.46 4.45
CA PHE A 11 -3.17 6.58 3.90
C PHE A 11 -2.68 8.02 3.86
N GLU A 12 -3.58 9.02 3.86
CA GLU A 12 -3.23 10.45 3.80
C GLU A 12 -2.57 10.96 5.09
N ASP A 13 -2.69 10.19 6.18
CA ASP A 13 -2.02 10.45 7.46
C ASP A 13 -0.51 10.12 7.40
N TYR A 14 -0.07 9.31 6.43
CA TYR A 14 1.35 9.04 6.23
C TYR A 14 2.02 10.18 5.48
N ARG A 15 3.08 10.73 6.07
CA ARG A 15 3.87 11.82 5.50
C ARG A 15 5.35 11.64 5.78
N ASN A 16 6.19 12.08 4.84
CA ASN A 16 7.65 12.11 4.95
C ASN A 16 8.25 10.76 5.38
N ARG A 17 7.83 9.68 4.73
CA ARG A 17 8.24 8.31 5.07
C ARG A 17 8.67 7.53 3.85
N GLN A 18 9.28 6.38 4.10
CA GLN A 18 9.44 5.34 3.09
C GLN A 18 8.17 4.47 3.05
N VAL A 19 7.83 3.98 1.85
CA VAL A 19 6.86 2.89 1.65
C VAL A 19 7.60 1.70 1.04
N VAL A 20 7.20 0.50 1.43
CA VAL A 20 7.60 -0.77 0.83
C VAL A 20 6.36 -1.44 0.25
N LEU A 21 6.47 -1.90 -1.00
CA LEU A 21 5.42 -2.58 -1.74
C LEU A 21 5.93 -3.98 -2.09
N ASN A 22 5.27 -5.02 -1.59
CA ASN A 22 5.56 -6.40 -1.96
C ASN A 22 4.42 -6.94 -2.83
N TYR A 23 4.74 -7.44 -4.01
CA TYR A 23 3.79 -8.00 -4.96
C TYR A 23 3.97 -9.51 -5.04
N TYR A 24 2.93 -10.22 -4.65
CA TYR A 24 2.85 -11.67 -4.68
C TYR A 24 1.87 -12.13 -5.75
N GLN A 25 2.18 -13.25 -6.37
CA GLN A 25 1.31 -14.04 -7.24
C GLN A 25 1.29 -15.48 -6.71
N GLU A 26 0.31 -16.29 -7.15
CA GLU A 26 0.25 -17.78 -7.06
C GLU A 26 1.24 -18.45 -6.09
N ASP A 27 0.72 -19.17 -5.08
CA ASP A 27 1.51 -19.87 -4.06
C ASP A 27 2.49 -18.98 -3.27
N ASP A 28 2.07 -17.74 -2.99
CA ASP A 28 2.86 -16.75 -2.24
C ASP A 28 4.22 -16.41 -2.88
N PHE A 29 4.34 -16.54 -4.20
CA PHE A 29 5.54 -16.16 -4.94
C PHE A 29 5.69 -14.63 -4.99
N LEU A 30 6.67 -14.10 -4.24
CA LEU A 30 7.07 -12.70 -4.29
C LEU A 30 7.82 -12.42 -5.59
N TRP A 31 7.12 -11.89 -6.59
CA TRP A 31 7.70 -11.62 -7.92
C TRP A 31 8.28 -10.20 -8.03
N LYS A 32 7.86 -9.26 -7.17
CA LYS A 32 8.40 -7.89 -7.16
C LYS A 32 8.37 -7.29 -5.76
N ARG A 33 9.41 -6.53 -5.45
CA ARG A 33 9.49 -5.67 -4.27
C ARG A 33 10.00 -4.30 -4.67
N ASP A 34 9.21 -3.28 -4.39
CA ASP A 34 9.58 -1.88 -4.57
C ASP A 34 9.66 -1.16 -3.23
N GLY A 35 10.47 -0.10 -3.17
CA GLY A 35 10.49 0.78 -2.01
C GLY A 35 10.98 2.17 -2.39
N PHE A 36 10.32 3.19 -1.86
CA PHE A 36 10.68 4.59 -2.15
C PHE A 36 10.22 5.54 -1.04
N HIS A 37 10.87 6.70 -0.98
CA HIS A 37 10.45 7.80 -0.11
C HIS A 37 9.40 8.67 -0.79
N PHE A 38 8.47 9.19 0.00
CA PHE A 38 7.42 10.13 -0.41
C PHE A 38 7.21 11.19 0.69
N GLU A 39 6.66 12.34 0.31
CA GLU A 39 6.31 13.43 1.23
C GLU A 39 4.87 13.33 1.70
N THR A 40 3.93 13.07 0.79
CA THR A 40 2.50 12.96 1.10
C THR A 40 1.83 11.90 0.24
N ILE A 41 0.69 11.40 0.70
CA ILE A 41 -0.21 10.53 -0.06
C ILE A 41 -1.52 11.27 -0.26
N HIS A 42 -2.05 11.22 -1.48
CA HIS A 42 -3.42 11.63 -1.79
C HIS A 42 -4.21 10.44 -2.30
N VAL A 43 -5.48 10.36 -1.90
CA VAL A 43 -6.38 9.27 -2.31
C VAL A 43 -7.36 9.79 -3.35
N LYS A 44 -7.34 9.18 -4.54
CA LYS A 44 -8.28 9.48 -5.62
C LYS A 44 -9.07 8.22 -5.97
N GLY A 45 -10.18 7.99 -5.27
CA GLY A 45 -10.95 6.76 -5.40
C GLY A 45 -10.14 5.56 -4.90
N LYS A 46 -9.87 4.59 -5.79
CA LYS A 46 -9.02 3.42 -5.50
C LYS A 46 -7.58 3.59 -6.00
N ILE A 47 -7.05 4.80 -6.03
CA ILE A 47 -5.67 5.07 -6.44
C ILE A 47 -4.99 5.84 -5.32
N LEU A 48 -3.82 5.36 -4.89
CA LEU A 48 -2.92 6.10 -4.01
C LEU A 48 -1.92 6.87 -4.85
N LEU A 49 -1.81 8.18 -4.61
CA LEU A 49 -0.88 9.07 -5.29
C LEU A 49 0.21 9.47 -4.29
N PHE A 50 1.40 8.93 -4.48
CA PHE A 50 2.57 9.24 -3.65
C PHE A 50 3.32 10.42 -4.26
N LEU A 51 3.25 11.59 -3.64
CA LEU A 51 4.02 12.76 -4.05
C LEU A 51 5.42 12.70 -3.45
N LYS A 52 6.44 12.85 -4.28
CA LYS A 52 7.86 12.88 -3.89
C LYS A 52 8.37 14.32 -3.80
N LYS A 53 9.45 14.50 -3.04
CA LYS A 53 10.11 15.81 -2.82
C LYS A 53 10.59 16.51 -4.09
N ASP A 54 10.88 15.74 -5.14
CA ASP A 54 11.29 16.28 -6.44
C ASP A 54 10.09 16.62 -7.34
N GLY A 55 8.87 16.59 -6.81
CA GLY A 55 7.63 16.87 -7.54
C GLY A 55 7.10 15.69 -8.36
N ARG A 56 7.82 14.56 -8.43
CA ARG A 56 7.30 13.37 -9.12
C ARG A 56 6.19 12.72 -8.31
N THR A 57 5.21 12.16 -9.03
CA THR A 57 4.14 11.37 -8.44
C THR A 57 4.28 9.90 -8.85
N VAL A 58 4.12 8.99 -7.89
CA VAL A 58 3.96 7.55 -8.17
C VAL A 58 2.52 7.19 -7.91
N GLU A 59 1.87 6.61 -8.92
CA GLU A 59 0.50 6.14 -8.81
C GLU A 59 0.49 4.65 -8.47
N LEU A 60 -0.35 4.28 -7.51
CA LEU A 60 -0.61 2.88 -7.15
C LEU A 60 -2.12 2.62 -7.27
N PRO A 61 -2.58 2.12 -8.42
CA PRO A 61 -3.96 1.67 -8.58
C PRO A 61 -4.21 0.45 -7.70
N LEU A 62 -5.33 0.49 -6.96
CA LEU A 62 -5.82 -0.59 -6.11
C LEU A 62 -7.13 -1.19 -6.67
N THR A 63 -7.48 -0.83 -7.91
CA THR A 63 -8.75 -1.21 -8.57
C THR A 63 -8.88 -2.70 -8.81
N GLU A 64 -7.75 -3.39 -9.03
CA GLU A 64 -7.71 -4.83 -9.25
C GLU A 64 -7.88 -5.67 -7.98
N PHE A 65 -7.83 -5.05 -6.79
CA PHE A 65 -8.00 -5.73 -5.51
C PHE A 65 -9.44 -5.64 -5.02
N THR A 66 -10.01 -6.81 -4.70
CA THR A 66 -11.41 -6.94 -4.27
C THR A 66 -11.54 -6.85 -2.75
N ALA A 67 -10.47 -7.17 -2.01
CA ALA A 67 -10.43 -7.07 -0.57
C ALA A 67 -9.18 -6.34 -0.09
N ALA A 68 -9.34 -5.55 0.97
CA ALA A 68 -8.27 -4.90 1.70
C ALA A 68 -8.41 -5.18 3.20
N ALA A 69 -7.29 -5.33 3.89
CA ALA A 69 -7.25 -5.56 5.32
C ALA A 69 -6.05 -4.87 5.98
N ILE A 70 -6.23 -4.49 7.24
CA ILE A 70 -5.16 -4.09 8.15
C ILE A 70 -4.74 -5.35 8.91
N ASN A 71 -3.44 -5.65 8.92
CA ASN A 71 -2.92 -6.68 9.80
C ASN A 71 -2.76 -6.07 11.21
N SER A 72 -3.56 -6.52 12.19
CA SER A 72 -3.45 -5.97 13.56
C SER A 72 -2.13 -6.29 14.25
N ASP A 73 -1.42 -7.30 13.75
CA ASP A 73 -0.21 -7.84 14.40
C ASP A 73 1.04 -7.05 13.96
N PHE A 74 0.94 -6.28 12.87
CA PHE A 74 1.98 -5.39 12.36
C PHE A 74 1.42 -3.99 12.12
N GLN A 75 1.92 -3.00 12.85
CA GLN A 75 1.51 -1.61 12.62
C GLN A 75 1.91 -1.14 11.22
N ASN A 76 1.08 -0.28 10.63
CA ASN A 76 1.29 0.33 9.32
C ASN A 76 1.46 -0.69 8.18
N TYR A 77 0.81 -1.85 8.31
CA TYR A 77 0.87 -2.95 7.36
C TYR A 77 -0.51 -3.27 6.81
N TYR A 78 -0.62 -3.21 5.49
CA TYR A 78 -1.87 -3.30 4.76
C TYR A 78 -1.79 -4.37 3.69
N ILE A 79 -2.82 -5.19 3.58
CA ILE A 79 -2.89 -6.32 2.67
C ILE A 79 -4.05 -6.08 1.69
N PHE A 80 -3.75 -6.16 0.40
CA PHE A 80 -4.72 -6.09 -0.69
C PHE A 80 -4.69 -7.41 -1.46
N LYS A 81 -5.86 -8.00 -1.75
CA LYS A 81 -5.97 -9.30 -2.42
C LYS A 81 -7.14 -9.37 -3.40
N ASN A 82 -6.98 -10.18 -4.44
CA ASN A 82 -8.05 -10.50 -5.41
C ASN A 82 -8.20 -12.01 -5.69
N GLY A 83 -7.64 -12.85 -4.82
CA GLY A 83 -7.67 -14.32 -4.96
C GLY A 83 -6.53 -14.90 -5.79
N LYS A 84 -5.86 -14.09 -6.62
CA LYS A 84 -4.67 -14.51 -7.41
C LYS A 84 -3.42 -13.74 -7.04
N CYS A 85 -3.58 -12.45 -6.80
CA CYS A 85 -2.52 -11.54 -6.46
C CYS A 85 -2.71 -11.03 -5.04
N ARG A 86 -1.59 -10.77 -4.36
CA ARG A 86 -1.54 -10.07 -3.09
C ARG A 86 -0.54 -8.91 -3.20
N LEU A 87 -0.97 -7.73 -2.79
CA LEU A 87 -0.11 -6.57 -2.59
C LEU A 87 -0.06 -6.27 -1.10
N GLU A 88 1.14 -6.19 -0.56
CA GLU A 88 1.37 -5.72 0.80
C GLU A 88 1.99 -4.33 0.74
N ILE A 89 1.40 -3.40 1.47
CA ILE A 89 1.89 -2.04 1.63
C ILE A 89 2.33 -1.87 3.07
N TYR A 90 3.59 -1.53 3.28
CA TYR A 90 4.17 -1.33 4.60
C TYR A 90 4.90 0.01 4.69
N PHE A 91 4.64 0.74 5.78
CA PHE A 91 5.36 1.98 6.12
C PHE A 91 6.30 1.72 7.28
N PRO A 92 7.60 1.46 7.03
CA PRO A 92 8.57 1.26 8.09
C PRO A 92 8.63 2.45 9.04
N HIS A 93 8.82 2.13 10.32
CA HIS A 93 9.23 3.12 11.31
C HIS A 93 10.63 3.62 10.91
N GLY A 94 10.72 4.92 10.62
CA GLY A 94 11.98 5.65 10.44
C GLY A 94 12.44 6.28 11.74
#